data_AF-K1U0Y7-F1
#
_entry.id   AF-K1U0Y7-F1
#
_cell.length_a   1.000
_cell.length_b   1.000
_cell.length_c   1.000
_cell.angle_alpha   90.00
_cell.angle_beta   90.00
_cell.angle_gamma   90.00
#
_symmetry.space_group_name_H-M   'P 1'
#
loop_
_entity.id
_entity.type
_entity.pdbx_description
1 polymer ?
#
loop_
_entity_poly.entity_id
_entity_poly.type
_entity_poly.pdbx_seq_one_letter_code
_entity_poly.pdbx_strand_id
1 'polypeptide(L)'
;STAILSFNGETWSRNSSFRWLGESDQHTILAVYPSSDDYDPSHLVYELPTNQSSLEDLKSADLITGHWYGSPYSYVTIPMQHRMSMVTIVYHVGTADYPNMDISEPQVYSKNTSVNFNIDQDQRQFVMSTPSGNSDWVKACKHDDGMFSAIVIPGSYIKDERFVQFKIGDKNFYAKMKINTEFQEGYRYTYKLDVGKDKVELTQIN
;
A
#
# COMPACT_ATOMS: atom_id res chain seq x y z
N SER A 1 6.25 21.59 15.84
CA SER A 1 4.79 21.75 15.98
C SER A 1 4.11 20.83 14.97
N THR A 2 2.95 20.28 15.30
CA THR A 2 2.17 19.41 14.41
C THR A 2 0.83 20.09 14.11
N ALA A 3 0.42 20.10 12.84
CA ALA A 3 -0.90 20.55 12.42
C ALA A 3 -1.58 19.40 11.68
N ILE A 4 -2.81 19.07 12.07
CA ILE A 4 -3.61 18.03 11.41
C ILE A 4 -4.51 18.72 10.40
N LEU A 5 -4.48 18.21 9.17
CA LEU A 5 -5.38 18.62 8.11
C LEU A 5 -6.48 17.58 7.96
N SER A 6 -7.73 18.03 7.89
CA SER A 6 -8.90 17.18 7.67
C SER A 6 -9.64 17.62 6.43
N PHE A 7 -9.94 16.67 5.55
CA PHE A 7 -10.70 16.90 4.32
C PHE A 7 -12.17 16.56 4.54
N ASN A 8 -13.06 17.50 4.22
CA ASN A 8 -14.50 17.31 4.37
C ASN A 8 -15.22 16.90 3.07
N GLY A 9 -14.47 16.61 2.00
CA GLY A 9 -15.03 16.36 0.66
C GLY A 9 -14.88 17.52 -0.33
N GLU A 10 -14.60 18.74 0.16
CA GLU A 10 -14.45 19.94 -0.69
C GLU A 10 -13.17 20.73 -0.37
N THR A 11 -12.86 20.91 0.92
CA THR A 11 -11.73 21.72 1.37
C THR A 11 -10.97 21.04 2.50
N TRP A 12 -9.67 21.33 2.58
CA TRP A 12 -8.84 20.94 3.72
C TRP A 12 -8.94 22.02 4.79
N SER A 13 -9.37 21.63 5.98
CA SER A 13 -9.36 22.45 7.19
C SER A 13 -8.18 22.06 8.08
N ARG A 14 -7.71 22.99 8.90
CA ARG A 14 -6.59 22.76 9.84
C ARG A 14 -7.06 22.91 11.27
N ASN A 15 -6.60 22.03 12.15
CA ASN A 15 -6.92 22.10 13.59
C ASN A 15 -6.24 23.29 14.31
N SER A 16 -5.18 23.84 13.72
CA SER A 16 -4.37 24.91 14.30
C SER A 16 -3.75 25.77 13.20
N SER A 17 -3.39 27.02 13.52
CA SER A 17 -2.65 27.85 12.58
C SER A 17 -1.21 27.38 12.48
N PHE A 18 -0.78 27.04 11.27
CA PHE A 18 0.61 26.77 10.96
C PHE A 18 1.32 28.12 10.66
N ARG A 19 1.86 28.76 11.70
CA ARG A 19 2.58 30.04 11.59
C ARG A 19 4.00 29.86 12.12
N TRP A 20 4.97 30.24 11.30
CA TRP A 20 6.39 30.18 11.64
C TRP A 20 6.78 31.44 12.41
N LEU A 21 7.28 31.27 13.64
CA LEU A 21 7.72 32.34 14.52
C LEU A 21 9.16 32.09 15.04
N GLY A 22 9.97 31.32 14.32
CA GLY A 22 11.33 30.93 14.73
C GLY A 22 12.43 31.76 14.06
N GLU A 23 13.64 31.71 14.63
CA GLU A 23 14.84 32.41 14.14
C GLU A 23 15.54 31.73 12.95
N SER A 24 15.18 30.48 12.63
CA SER A 24 15.75 29.72 11.49
C SER A 24 15.01 30.04 10.20
N ASP A 25 15.74 30.40 9.15
CA ASP A 25 15.18 30.63 7.82
C ASP A 25 14.72 29.35 7.12
N GLN A 26 15.28 28.19 7.45
CA GLN A 26 14.98 26.90 6.79
C GLN A 26 14.23 25.95 7.71
N HIS A 27 13.26 25.23 7.14
CA HIS A 27 12.38 24.30 7.85
C HIS A 27 12.15 23.02 7.04
N THR A 28 11.90 21.93 7.77
CA THR A 28 11.40 20.67 7.22
C THR A 28 9.90 20.55 7.46
N ILE A 29 9.16 20.11 6.45
CA ILE A 29 7.74 19.76 6.56
C ILE A 29 7.56 18.34 6.02
N LEU A 30 6.95 17.48 6.84
CA LEU A 30 6.54 16.14 6.47
C LEU A 30 5.00 16.11 6.44
N ALA A 31 4.44 15.72 5.30
CA ALA A 31 3.02 15.44 5.12
C ALA A 31 2.84 13.92 5.05
N VAL A 32 1.89 13.38 5.81
CA VAL A 32 1.61 11.94 5.88
C VAL A 32 0.10 11.71 5.75
N TYR A 33 -0.26 10.72 4.95
CA TYR A 33 -1.63 10.25 4.77
C TYR A 33 -1.66 8.71 4.72
N PRO A 34 -2.64 8.05 5.35
CA PRO A 34 -3.60 8.62 6.29
C PRO A 34 -2.89 9.20 7.53
N SER A 35 -3.55 10.13 8.22
CA SER A 35 -3.01 10.71 9.46
C SER A 35 -3.10 9.69 10.60
N SER A 36 -2.06 9.59 11.41
CA SER A 36 -2.02 8.83 12.66
C SER A 36 -1.47 9.74 13.76
N ASP A 37 -1.95 9.53 14.99
CA ASP A 37 -1.51 10.31 16.16
C ASP A 37 -0.09 9.91 16.63
N ASP A 38 0.41 8.75 16.19
CA ASP A 38 1.68 8.14 16.65
C ASP A 38 2.90 8.50 15.80
N TYR A 39 2.81 9.48 14.90
CA TYR A 39 3.92 9.81 14.01
C TYR A 39 4.99 10.67 14.68
N ASP A 40 6.21 10.11 14.81
CA ASP A 40 7.43 10.86 15.06
C ASP A 40 7.95 11.45 13.72
N PRO A 41 8.01 12.78 13.57
CA PRO A 41 8.51 13.43 12.35
C PRO A 41 9.96 13.08 12.00
N SER A 42 10.73 12.60 12.97
CA SER A 42 12.12 12.19 12.79
C SER A 42 12.29 10.71 12.45
N HIS A 43 11.26 9.89 12.72
CA HIS A 43 11.29 8.45 12.48
C HIS A 43 9.88 7.89 12.27
N LEU A 44 9.46 7.77 11.01
CA LEU A 44 8.17 7.19 10.65
C LEU A 44 8.32 5.68 10.50
N VAL A 45 7.59 4.91 11.31
CA VAL A 45 7.47 3.46 11.16
C VAL A 45 6.11 3.15 10.56
N TYR A 46 6.09 2.34 9.50
CA TYR A 46 4.87 1.82 8.90
C TYR A 46 4.77 0.31 9.16
N GLU A 47 3.71 -0.08 9.86
CA GLU A 47 3.31 -1.47 10.03
C GLU A 47 2.15 -1.77 9.07
N LEU A 48 2.29 -2.82 8.26
CA LEU A 48 1.33 -3.22 7.26
C LEU A 48 0.04 -3.74 7.90
N PRO A 49 -1.11 -3.08 7.70
CA PRO A 49 -2.40 -3.63 8.11
C PRO A 49 -2.71 -4.88 7.27
N THR A 50 -2.80 -6.04 7.91
CA THR A 50 -3.05 -7.32 7.22
C THR A 50 -4.53 -7.58 6.97
N ASN A 51 -5.43 -6.84 7.62
CA ASN A 51 -6.85 -6.84 7.25
C ASN A 51 -7.14 -5.63 6.36
N GLN A 52 -7.30 -5.86 5.05
CA GLN A 52 -7.69 -4.86 4.06
C GLN A 52 -8.97 -5.28 3.33
N SER A 53 -9.86 -6.03 4.01
CA SER A 53 -11.00 -6.69 3.35
C SER A 53 -12.13 -5.75 2.92
N SER A 54 -12.11 -4.49 3.36
CA SER A 54 -13.02 -3.44 2.92
C SER A 54 -12.29 -2.32 2.17
N LEU A 55 -13.03 -1.50 1.41
CA LEU A 55 -12.48 -0.35 0.72
C LEU A 55 -11.88 0.68 1.69
N GLU A 56 -12.47 0.82 2.88
CA GLU A 56 -11.96 1.71 3.93
C GLU A 56 -10.63 1.19 4.48
N ASP A 57 -10.55 -0.10 4.79
CA ASP A 57 -9.32 -0.72 5.29
C ASP A 57 -8.20 -0.66 4.25
N LEU A 58 -8.51 -0.94 2.97
CA LEU A 58 -7.56 -0.82 1.86
C LEU A 58 -7.01 0.60 1.74
N LYS A 59 -7.87 1.63 1.84
CA LYS A 59 -7.46 3.03 1.80
C LYS A 59 -6.59 3.40 3.01
N SER A 60 -6.90 2.85 4.18
CA SER A 60 -6.10 3.10 5.39
C SER A 60 -4.69 2.48 5.33
N ALA A 61 -4.51 1.40 4.55
CA ALA A 61 -3.21 0.78 4.32
C ALA A 61 -2.36 1.53 3.27
N ASP A 62 -2.93 2.45 2.49
CA ASP A 62 -2.20 3.14 1.43
C ASP A 62 -1.43 4.35 1.97
N LEU A 63 -0.24 4.10 2.50
CA LEU A 63 0.66 5.15 2.99
C LEU A 63 1.12 6.05 1.84
N ILE A 64 0.84 7.35 1.96
CA ILE A 64 1.27 8.40 1.06
C ILE A 64 2.01 9.45 1.90
N THR A 65 3.20 9.85 1.46
CA THR A 65 3.96 10.89 2.16
C THR A 65 4.52 11.92 1.21
N GLY A 66 4.72 13.15 1.70
CA GLY A 66 5.45 14.20 1.00
C GLY A 66 6.42 14.90 1.94
N HIS A 67 7.56 15.31 1.42
CA HIS A 67 8.60 15.99 2.18
C HIS A 67 8.97 17.30 1.50
N TRP A 68 9.17 18.33 2.29
CA TRP A 68 9.64 19.63 1.82
C TRP A 68 10.67 20.20 2.78
N TYR A 69 11.71 20.82 2.20
CA TYR A 69 12.74 21.53 2.93
C TYR A 69 13.00 22.89 2.29
N GLY A 70 12.96 23.96 3.08
CA GLY A 70 13.30 25.30 2.62
C GLY A 70 12.75 26.42 3.48
N SER A 71 12.72 27.63 2.92
CA SER A 71 12.22 28.84 3.57
C SER A 71 10.82 29.20 3.07
N PRO A 72 9.77 29.10 3.90
CA PRO A 72 8.38 29.20 3.47
C PRO A 72 7.92 30.67 3.46
N TYR A 73 8.57 31.52 2.67
CA TYR A 73 8.20 32.94 2.53
C TYR A 73 6.92 33.15 1.70
N SER A 74 6.42 32.10 1.05
CA SER A 74 5.19 32.12 0.23
C SER A 74 4.47 30.77 0.31
N TYR A 75 3.54 30.48 -0.60
CA TYR A 75 2.84 29.19 -0.64
C TYR A 75 3.84 28.02 -0.75
N VAL A 76 3.66 27.03 0.12
CA VAL A 76 4.43 25.79 0.09
C VAL A 76 3.63 24.74 -0.67
N THR A 77 4.25 24.13 -1.69
CA THR A 77 3.71 22.96 -2.40
C THR A 77 4.53 21.74 -1.99
N ILE A 78 3.86 20.69 -1.50
CA ILE A 78 4.50 19.44 -1.08
C ILE A 78 4.01 18.32 -1.99
N PRO A 79 4.82 17.84 -2.93
CA PRO A 79 4.46 16.67 -3.73
C PRO A 79 4.40 15.45 -2.82
N MET A 80 3.33 14.67 -2.96
CA MET A 80 3.10 13.46 -2.18
C MET A 80 3.20 12.22 -3.08
N GLN A 81 3.69 11.11 -2.52
CA GLN A 81 3.94 9.87 -3.23
C GLN A 81 3.42 8.67 -2.42
N HIS A 82 2.80 7.71 -3.11
CA HIS A 82 2.47 6.39 -2.56
C HIS A 82 3.75 5.65 -2.18
N ARG A 83 3.81 5.10 -0.97
CA ARG A 83 5.02 4.46 -0.41
C ARG A 83 4.99 2.94 -0.51
N MET A 84 3.80 2.36 -0.69
CA MET A 84 3.61 0.92 -0.81
C MET A 84 3.35 0.51 -2.26
N SER A 85 3.31 -0.80 -2.52
CA SER A 85 2.90 -1.33 -3.82
C SER A 85 1.45 -1.79 -3.77
N MET A 86 0.64 -1.37 -4.75
CA MET A 86 -0.72 -1.88 -4.89
C MET A 86 -0.74 -3.07 -5.84
N VAL A 87 -1.29 -4.19 -5.39
CA VAL A 87 -1.50 -5.38 -6.19
C VAL A 87 -2.99 -5.50 -6.46
N THR A 88 -3.37 -5.60 -7.74
CA THR A 88 -4.74 -5.85 -8.17
C THR A 88 -4.80 -7.16 -8.94
N ILE A 89 -5.69 -8.04 -8.52
CA ILE A 89 -5.93 -9.33 -9.16
C ILE A 89 -7.29 -9.26 -9.84
N VAL A 90 -7.31 -9.29 -11.17
CA VAL A 90 -8.51 -9.46 -11.99
C VAL A 90 -8.65 -10.96 -12.23
N TYR A 91 -9.75 -11.57 -11.79
CA TYR A 91 -9.88 -13.02 -11.81
C TYR A 91 -11.06 -13.50 -12.66
N HIS A 92 -10.94 -14.73 -13.14
CA HIS A 92 -12.02 -15.44 -13.82
C HIS A 92 -12.13 -16.85 -13.26
N VAL A 93 -13.31 -17.19 -12.74
CA VAL A 93 -13.65 -18.53 -12.27
C VAL A 93 -14.39 -19.28 -13.37
N GLY A 94 -13.84 -20.42 -13.80
CA GLY A 94 -14.40 -21.27 -14.84
C GLY A 94 -15.73 -21.88 -14.39
N THR A 95 -16.83 -21.44 -15.00
CA THR A 95 -18.19 -21.81 -14.60
C THR A 95 -18.54 -23.27 -14.86
N ALA A 96 -17.83 -23.94 -15.78
CA ALA A 96 -18.00 -25.38 -16.03
C ALA A 96 -17.51 -26.23 -14.84
N ASP A 97 -16.43 -25.81 -14.19
CA ASP A 97 -15.85 -26.50 -13.04
C ASP A 97 -16.48 -26.06 -11.71
N TYR A 98 -16.90 -24.79 -11.64
CA TYR A 98 -17.39 -24.14 -10.43
C TYR A 98 -18.70 -23.37 -10.74
N PRO A 99 -19.81 -24.07 -11.04
CA PRO A 99 -21.06 -23.43 -11.41
C PRO A 99 -21.64 -22.62 -10.25
N ASN A 100 -21.94 -21.33 -10.51
CA ASN A 100 -22.49 -20.38 -9.54
C ASN A 100 -21.63 -20.18 -8.28
N MET A 101 -20.33 -20.48 -8.35
CA MET A 101 -19.39 -20.24 -7.27
C MET A 101 -18.44 -19.10 -7.64
N ASP A 102 -17.88 -18.47 -6.63
CA ASP A 102 -16.97 -17.35 -6.76
C ASP A 102 -15.87 -17.45 -5.71
N ILE A 103 -14.83 -16.64 -5.89
CA ILE A 103 -13.74 -16.49 -4.93
C ILE A 103 -14.25 -15.87 -3.63
N SER A 104 -13.86 -16.47 -2.51
CA SER A 104 -14.02 -15.92 -1.16
C SER A 104 -12.68 -15.85 -0.43
N GLU A 105 -12.60 -14.96 0.55
CA GLU A 105 -11.41 -14.73 1.39
C GLU A 105 -10.10 -14.56 0.59
N PRO A 106 -10.04 -13.70 -0.45
CA PRO A 106 -8.82 -13.51 -1.20
C PRO A 106 -7.73 -12.88 -0.32
N GLN A 107 -6.50 -13.35 -0.48
CA GLN A 107 -5.35 -12.84 0.24
C GLN A 107 -4.13 -12.73 -0.69
N VAL A 108 -3.31 -11.71 -0.45
CA VAL A 108 -2.05 -11.45 -1.15
C VAL A 108 -0.90 -11.56 -0.15
N TYR A 109 0.16 -12.24 -0.54
CA TYR A 109 1.32 -12.43 0.30
C TYR A 109 2.19 -11.17 0.30
N SER A 110 2.55 -10.67 1.49
CA SER A 110 3.56 -9.63 1.66
C SER A 110 4.80 -10.23 2.29
N LYS A 111 5.97 -10.05 1.67
CA LYS A 111 7.26 -10.53 2.20
C LYS A 111 7.66 -9.87 3.51
N ASN A 112 7.25 -8.61 3.67
CA ASN A 112 7.62 -7.74 4.78
C ASN A 112 6.33 -7.13 5.35
N THR A 113 6.31 -6.88 6.65
CA THR A 113 5.17 -6.23 7.33
C THR A 113 5.56 -4.93 8.01
N SER A 114 6.83 -4.53 8.01
CA SER A 114 7.29 -3.29 8.61
C SER A 114 8.30 -2.58 7.73
N VAL A 115 8.26 -1.25 7.71
CA VAL A 115 9.33 -0.46 7.10
C VAL A 115 9.47 0.91 7.78
N ASN A 116 10.72 1.36 7.88
CA ASN A 116 11.06 2.65 8.43
C ASN A 116 11.29 3.69 7.32
N PHE A 117 10.98 4.94 7.62
CA PHE A 117 11.31 6.07 6.79
C PHE A 117 12.09 7.09 7.59
N ASN A 118 13.09 7.68 6.94
CA ASN A 118 13.99 8.62 7.58
C ASN A 118 14.24 9.82 6.66
N ILE A 119 14.59 10.95 7.26
CA ILE A 119 15.07 12.11 6.51
C ILE A 119 16.57 11.91 6.28
N ASP A 120 16.96 11.75 5.01
CA ASP A 120 18.34 11.89 4.58
C ASP A 120 18.67 13.40 4.61
N GLN A 121 19.46 13.81 5.61
CA GLN A 121 19.80 15.23 5.81
C GLN A 121 20.74 15.77 4.73
N ASP A 122 21.61 14.92 4.18
CA ASP A 122 22.58 15.32 3.16
C ASP A 122 21.88 15.56 1.83
N GLN A 123 20.95 14.67 1.46
CA GLN A 123 20.17 14.78 0.23
C GLN A 123 18.90 15.60 0.39
N ARG A 124 18.49 15.90 1.64
CA ARG A 124 17.25 16.58 1.99
C ARG A 124 16.02 15.85 1.42
N GLN A 125 16.04 14.53 1.52
CA GLN A 125 14.99 13.65 1.00
C GLN A 125 14.39 12.80 2.12
N PHE A 126 13.15 12.37 1.92
CA PHE A 126 12.49 11.44 2.82
C PHE A 126 12.48 10.05 2.20
N VAL A 127 13.33 9.17 2.72
CA VAL A 127 13.69 7.91 2.07
C VAL A 127 13.05 6.73 2.79
N MET A 128 12.67 5.71 2.01
CA MET A 128 12.25 4.41 2.51
C MET A 128 13.49 3.57 2.83
N SER A 129 13.62 3.11 4.06
CA SER A 129 14.65 2.13 4.42
C SER A 129 14.32 0.76 3.83
N THR A 130 15.27 -0.17 3.91
CA THR A 130 15.03 -1.57 3.56
C THR A 130 13.83 -2.12 4.34
N PRO A 131 12.81 -2.68 3.66
CA PRO A 131 11.70 -3.38 4.30
C PRO A 131 12.15 -4.47 5.29
N SER A 132 11.33 -4.69 6.31
CA SER A 132 11.60 -5.61 7.42
C SER A 132 10.29 -6.22 7.97
N GLY A 133 10.38 -6.90 9.11
CA GLY A 133 9.24 -7.64 9.68
C GLY A 133 9.08 -9.01 9.03
N ASN A 134 8.18 -9.82 9.60
CA ASN A 134 7.93 -11.17 9.12
C ASN A 134 6.92 -11.14 7.99
N SER A 135 7.03 -12.07 7.05
CA SER A 135 6.04 -12.17 5.98
C SER A 135 4.66 -12.55 6.50
N ASP A 136 3.59 -12.03 5.89
CA ASP A 136 2.22 -12.36 6.26
C ASP A 136 1.27 -12.31 5.05
N TRP A 137 0.07 -12.85 5.22
CA TRP A 137 -1.02 -12.80 4.26
C TRP A 137 -1.94 -11.63 4.53
N VAL A 138 -2.07 -10.75 3.54
CA VAL A 138 -2.97 -9.60 3.58
C VAL A 138 -4.33 -10.02 3.06
N LYS A 139 -5.39 -9.91 3.87
CA LYS A 139 -6.78 -10.07 3.44
C LYS A 139 -7.13 -8.95 2.48
N ALA A 140 -7.39 -9.30 1.23
CA ALA A 140 -7.58 -8.33 0.15
C ALA A 140 -9.02 -7.80 0.10
N CYS A 141 -9.18 -6.56 -0.35
CA CYS A 141 -10.46 -5.94 -0.62
C CYS A 141 -11.00 -6.51 -1.93
N LYS A 142 -12.11 -7.24 -1.86
CA LYS A 142 -12.81 -7.71 -3.05
C LYS A 142 -13.73 -6.61 -3.58
N HIS A 143 -13.76 -6.44 -4.89
CA HIS A 143 -14.60 -5.47 -5.60
C HIS A 143 -15.70 -6.19 -6.40
N ASP A 144 -16.76 -5.48 -6.79
CA ASP A 144 -17.98 -6.04 -7.40
C ASP A 144 -17.80 -6.58 -8.84
N ASP A 145 -16.62 -6.43 -9.44
CA ASP A 145 -16.31 -6.65 -10.85
C ASP A 145 -15.33 -7.81 -11.11
N GLY A 146 -15.25 -8.77 -10.19
CA GLY A 146 -14.36 -9.93 -10.35
C GLY A 146 -12.90 -9.56 -10.18
N MET A 147 -12.60 -8.57 -9.33
CA MET A 147 -11.24 -8.24 -8.94
C MET A 147 -11.12 -8.07 -7.43
N PHE A 148 -9.89 -8.13 -6.93
CA PHE A 148 -9.56 -7.76 -5.57
C PHE A 148 -8.20 -7.07 -5.51
N SER A 149 -8.00 -6.22 -4.51
CA SER A 149 -6.76 -5.47 -4.34
C SER A 149 -6.22 -5.57 -2.93
N ALA A 150 -4.90 -5.50 -2.81
CA ALA A 150 -4.19 -5.37 -1.54
C ALA A 150 -3.00 -4.43 -1.70
N ILE A 151 -2.72 -3.66 -0.66
CA ILE A 151 -1.46 -2.96 -0.46
C ILE A 151 -0.47 -3.93 0.18
N VAL A 152 0.73 -4.03 -0.38
CA VAL A 152 1.86 -4.80 0.17
C VAL A 152 3.09 -3.92 0.27
N ILE A 153 4.00 -4.26 1.18
CA ILE A 153 5.30 -3.59 1.23
C ILE A 153 6.14 -4.01 0.01
N PRO A 154 6.77 -3.06 -0.71
CA PRO A 154 7.75 -3.33 -1.76
C PRO A 154 8.73 -4.44 -1.40
N GLY A 155 9.15 -5.22 -2.40
CA GLY A 155 10.10 -6.31 -2.19
C GLY A 155 10.13 -7.35 -3.30
N SER A 156 11.08 -8.25 -3.15
CA SER A 156 11.39 -9.29 -4.14
C SER A 156 10.58 -10.56 -3.94
N TYR A 157 10.02 -11.05 -5.03
CA TYR A 157 9.34 -12.31 -5.12
C TYR A 157 10.04 -13.24 -6.11
N ILE A 158 10.32 -14.48 -5.72
CA ILE A 158 10.95 -15.49 -6.56
C ILE A 158 9.91 -16.33 -7.31
N LYS A 159 10.30 -16.86 -8.46
CA LYS A 159 9.49 -17.79 -9.24
C LYS A 159 9.01 -18.99 -8.38
N ASP A 160 7.78 -19.44 -8.67
CA ASP A 160 7.08 -20.58 -8.08
C ASP A 160 6.72 -20.45 -6.60
N GLU A 161 6.96 -19.29 -5.98
CA GLU A 161 6.46 -19.02 -4.64
C GLU A 161 4.98 -18.66 -4.65
N ARG A 162 4.29 -19.00 -3.56
CA ARG A 162 2.88 -18.65 -3.39
C ARG A 162 2.75 -17.15 -3.17
N PHE A 163 1.80 -16.55 -3.86
CA PHE A 163 1.60 -15.11 -3.82
C PHE A 163 0.14 -14.71 -3.61
N VAL A 164 -0.79 -15.51 -4.11
CA VAL A 164 -2.23 -15.31 -3.91
C VAL A 164 -2.82 -16.58 -3.31
N GLN A 165 -3.71 -16.45 -2.34
CA GLN A 165 -4.54 -17.57 -1.85
C GLN A 165 -5.98 -17.14 -1.64
N PHE A 166 -6.90 -18.08 -1.78
CA PHE A 166 -8.33 -17.84 -1.73
C PHE A 166 -9.11 -19.14 -1.57
N LYS A 167 -10.44 -19.03 -1.44
CA LYS A 167 -11.36 -20.17 -1.42
C LYS A 167 -12.35 -20.12 -2.58
N ILE A 168 -12.83 -21.30 -2.99
CA ILE A 168 -14.06 -21.47 -3.78
C ILE A 168 -14.88 -22.54 -3.06
N GLY A 169 -16.03 -22.14 -2.51
CA GLY A 169 -16.73 -22.96 -1.50
C GLY A 169 -15.80 -23.24 -0.31
N ASP A 170 -15.69 -24.51 0.08
CA ASP A 170 -14.82 -24.93 1.21
C ASP A 170 -13.39 -25.30 0.81
N LYS A 171 -13.04 -25.20 -0.48
CA LYS A 171 -11.72 -25.60 -0.99
C LYS A 171 -10.77 -24.42 -1.03
N ASN A 172 -9.55 -24.61 -0.53
CA ASN A 172 -8.48 -23.62 -0.59
C ASN A 172 -7.69 -23.76 -1.89
N PHE A 173 -7.37 -22.63 -2.50
CA PHE A 173 -6.56 -22.50 -3.71
C PHE A 173 -5.43 -21.52 -3.47
N TYR A 174 -4.38 -21.65 -4.27
CA TYR A 174 -3.29 -20.69 -4.29
C TYR A 174 -2.74 -20.54 -5.70
N ALA A 175 -2.24 -19.35 -6.02
CA ALA A 175 -1.51 -19.06 -7.23
C ALA A 175 -0.07 -18.65 -6.89
N LYS A 176 0.84 -18.96 -7.81
CA LYS A 176 2.27 -18.74 -7.65
C LYS A 176 2.78 -17.69 -8.62
N MET A 177 3.88 -17.04 -8.25
CA MET A 177 4.62 -16.17 -9.16
C MET A 177 5.20 -16.97 -10.31
N LYS A 178 4.96 -16.51 -11.55
CA LYS A 178 5.50 -17.17 -12.75
C LYS A 178 6.98 -16.89 -13.00
N ILE A 179 7.42 -15.71 -12.59
CA ILE A 179 8.78 -15.21 -12.77
C ILE A 179 9.21 -14.46 -11.51
N ASN A 180 10.52 -14.29 -11.34
CA ASN A 180 11.03 -13.37 -10.34
C ASN A 180 10.47 -11.97 -10.61
N THR A 181 9.94 -11.32 -9.59
CA THR A 181 9.28 -10.03 -9.70
C THR A 181 9.71 -9.15 -8.54
N GLU A 182 10.01 -7.89 -8.84
CA GLU A 182 10.34 -6.88 -7.84
C GLU A 182 9.22 -5.85 -7.77
N PHE A 183 8.61 -5.72 -6.59
CA PHE A 183 7.65 -4.66 -6.34
C PHE A 183 8.34 -3.41 -5.84
N GLN A 184 8.04 -2.29 -6.50
CA GLN A 184 8.65 -0.99 -6.30
C GLN A 184 7.73 -0.06 -5.52
N GLU A 185 8.36 0.81 -4.74
CA GLU A 185 7.71 1.88 -3.99
C GLU A 185 6.81 2.75 -4.89
N GLY A 186 5.52 2.81 -4.56
CA GLY A 186 4.54 3.64 -5.26
C GLY A 186 4.04 3.10 -6.59
N TYR A 187 4.44 1.89 -6.98
CA TYR A 187 3.97 1.25 -8.21
C TYR A 187 2.71 0.40 -7.98
N ARG A 188 1.94 0.25 -9.06
CA ARG A 188 0.76 -0.60 -9.12
C ARG A 188 1.03 -1.78 -10.06
N TYR A 189 0.59 -2.95 -9.65
CA TYR A 189 0.77 -4.20 -10.39
C TYR A 189 -0.56 -4.88 -10.57
N THR A 190 -0.92 -5.15 -11.82
CA THR A 190 -2.16 -5.86 -12.14
C THR A 190 -1.81 -7.27 -12.61
N TYR A 191 -2.56 -8.25 -12.11
CA TYR A 191 -2.45 -9.64 -12.53
C TYR A 191 -3.81 -10.18 -12.94
N LYS A 192 -3.79 -11.02 -13.96
CA LYS A 192 -4.89 -11.91 -14.30
C LYS A 192 -4.76 -13.23 -13.54
N LEU A 193 -5.84 -13.67 -12.91
CA LEU A 193 -5.96 -14.97 -12.26
C LEU A 193 -7.02 -15.83 -12.96
N ASP A 194 -6.60 -16.86 -13.69
CA ASP A 194 -7.51 -17.83 -14.30
C ASP A 194 -7.65 -19.07 -13.39
N VAL A 195 -8.89 -19.40 -13.00
CA VAL A 195 -9.21 -20.50 -12.08
C VAL A 195 -10.14 -21.52 -12.72
N GLY A 196 -9.71 -22.78 -12.78
CA GLY A 196 -10.48 -23.95 -13.20
C GLY A 196 -10.06 -25.16 -12.36
N LYS A 197 -10.69 -26.32 -12.56
CA LYS A 197 -10.48 -27.52 -11.72
C LYS A 197 -9.01 -27.95 -11.65
N ASP A 198 -8.33 -27.91 -12.78
CA ASP A 198 -6.93 -28.33 -12.94
C ASP A 198 -5.98 -27.15 -13.22
N LYS A 199 -6.49 -25.92 -13.14
CA LYS A 199 -5.76 -24.71 -13.54
C LYS A 199 -5.93 -23.59 -12.51
N VAL A 200 -4.83 -23.14 -11.91
CA VAL A 200 -4.77 -21.87 -11.16
C VAL A 200 -3.54 -21.13 -11.64
N GLU A 201 -3.75 -20.11 -12.46
CA GLU A 201 -2.66 -19.44 -13.16
C GLU A 201 -2.70 -17.93 -12.95
N LEU A 202 -1.60 -17.39 -12.45
CA LEU A 202 -1.40 -15.96 -12.25
C LEU A 202 -0.50 -15.39 -13.35
N THR A 203 -0.94 -14.34 -14.03
CA THR A 203 -0.17 -13.71 -15.12
C THR A 203 -0.21 -12.19 -14.95
N GLN A 204 0.95 -11.53 -14.90
CA GLN A 204 0.97 -10.07 -14.86
C GLN A 204 0.40 -9.50 -16.16
N ILE A 205 -0.43 -8.47 -16.05
CA ILE A 205 -0.99 -7.73 -17.18
C ILE A 205 -0.69 -6.24 -17.00
N ASN A 206 -0.46 -5.56 -18.12
CA ASN A 206 -0.15 -4.13 -18.15
C ASN A 206 -1.43 -3.29 -18.02
#